data_AF-A0A5E6WDL3-F1
#
_entry.id   AF-A0A5E6WDL3-F1
#
_cell.length_a   1.000
_cell.length_b   1.000
_cell.length_c   1.000
_cell.angle_alpha   90.00
_cell.angle_beta   90.00
_cell.angle_gamma   90.00
#
_symmetry.space_group_name_H-M   'P 1'
#
loop_
_entity.id
_entity.type
_entity.pdbx_description
1 polymer ?
#
loop_
_entity_poly.entity_id
_entity_poly.type
_entity_poly.pdbx_seq_one_letter_code
_entity_poly.pdbx_strand_id
1 'polypeptide(L)' 'MSTPERPVGSPCVQICALDDADICTGCQRTAAEITRWGRMDNAERRQVLRLCHERAVAAGLIFSVGA' A
#
# COMPACT_ATOMS: atom_id res chain seq x y z
N MET A 1 21.67 -23.47 -1.32
CA MET A 1 20.38 -23.38 -0.61
C MET A 1 19.89 -21.95 -0.75
N SER A 2 18.75 -21.71 -1.39
CA SER A 2 18.23 -20.36 -1.61
C SER A 2 17.53 -19.86 -0.34
N THR A 3 17.97 -18.72 0.20
CA THR A 3 17.33 -18.09 1.36
C THR A 3 15.95 -17.56 0.96
N PRO A 4 14.88 -17.84 1.73
CA PRO A 4 13.56 -17.28 1.43
C PRO A 4 13.60 -15.75 1.50
N GLU A 5 12.99 -15.11 0.51
CA GLU A 5 12.96 -13.65 0.40
C GLU A 5 12.28 -13.02 1.63
N ARG A 6 12.86 -11.93 2.15
CA ARG A 6 12.29 -11.23 3.31
C ARG A 6 10.91 -10.67 2.95
N PRO A 7 9.91 -10.75 3.85
CA PRO A 7 8.60 -10.15 3.63
C PRO A 7 8.69 -8.65 3.32
N VAL A 8 7.98 -8.22 2.27
CA VAL A 8 7.84 -6.79 1.92
C VAL A 8 7.14 -6.04 3.06
N GLY A 9 7.68 -4.88 3.42
CA GLY A 9 7.19 -4.02 4.50
C GLY A 9 5.83 -3.41 4.21
N SER A 10 5.05 -3.18 5.27
CA SER A 10 3.72 -2.56 5.20
C SER A 10 3.83 -1.05 5.00
N PRO A 11 2.99 -0.42 4.15
CA PRO A 11 2.95 1.04 3.99
C PRO A 11 2.18 1.75 5.12
N CYS A 12 1.82 1.05 6.19
CA CYS A 12 0.96 1.60 7.24
C CYS A 12 1.66 2.68 8.07
N VAL A 13 1.10 3.90 8.06
CA VAL A 13 1.55 5.03 8.87
C VAL A 13 0.82 5.15 10.22
N GLN A 14 0.12 4.09 10.65
CA GLN A 14 -0.65 4.03 11.91
C GLN A 14 -1.80 5.05 11.99
N ILE A 15 -2.24 5.57 10.85
CA ILE A 15 -3.47 6.36 10.73
C ILE A 15 -4.54 5.44 10.14
N CYS A 16 -5.54 5.08 10.94
CA CYS A 16 -6.65 4.22 10.53
C CYS A 16 -7.90 5.08 10.32
N ALA A 17 -7.98 5.74 9.17
CA ALA A 17 -9.16 6.46 8.71
C ALA A 17 -9.39 6.09 7.25
N LEU A 18 -10.60 5.65 6.91
CA LEU A 18 -11.04 5.36 5.55
C LEU A 18 -11.89 6.52 5.02
N ASP A 19 -11.84 6.78 3.72
CA ASP A 19 -12.76 7.67 3.02
C ASP A 19 -14.03 6.94 2.55
N ASP A 20 -14.91 7.66 1.84
CA ASP A 20 -16.16 7.11 1.29
C ASP A 20 -15.96 6.01 0.23
N ALA A 21 -14.74 5.85 -0.30
CA ALA A 21 -14.35 4.83 -1.25
C ALA A 21 -13.64 3.63 -0.59
N ASP A 22 -13.68 3.53 0.74
CA ASP A 22 -12.97 2.53 1.55
C ASP A 22 -11.45 2.55 1.35
N ILE A 23 -10.87 3.72 1.03
CA ILE A 23 -9.43 3.93 0.89
C ILE A 23 -8.89 4.60 2.16
N CYS A 24 -7.81 4.05 2.71
CA CYS A 24 -7.14 4.61 3.87
C CYS A 24 -6.47 5.93 3.53
N THR A 25 -6.89 7.02 4.17
CA THR A 25 -6.37 8.37 3.92
C THR A 25 -4.88 8.50 4.25
N GLY A 26 -4.36 7.69 5.17
CA GLY A 26 -2.94 7.69 5.55
C GLY A 26 -2.04 6.84 4.63
N CYS A 27 -2.40 5.57 4.39
CA CYS A 27 -1.53 4.64 3.63
C CYS A 27 -2.01 4.30 2.22
N GLN A 28 -3.16 4.83 1.80
CA GLN A 28 -3.75 4.69 0.46
C GLN A 28 -4.05 3.24 0.02
N ARG A 29 -4.09 2.30 0.98
CA ARG A 29 -4.61 0.95 0.80
C ARG A 29 -6.13 0.95 0.88
N THR A 30 -6.78 0.07 0.13
CA THR A 30 -8.21 -0.21 0.30
C THR A 30 -8.46 -1.05 1.55
N ALA A 31 -9.68 -1.04 2.08
CA ALA A 31 -10.09 -1.95 3.17
C ALA A 31 -9.84 -3.44 2.82
N ALA A 32 -10.06 -3.83 1.57
CA ALA A 32 -9.79 -5.18 1.09
C ALA A 32 -8.28 -5.52 1.11
N GLU A 33 -7.42 -4.58 0.73
CA GLU A 33 -5.96 -4.76 0.80
C GLU A 33 -5.47 -4.83 2.25
N ILE A 34 -6.03 -4.02 3.15
CA ILE A 34 -5.69 -4.03 4.59
C ILE A 34 -6.00 -5.39 5.20
N THR A 35 -7.20 -5.93 4.96
CA THR A 35 -7.63 -7.24 5.50
C THR A 35 -6.85 -8.41 4.93
N ARG A 36 -6.43 -8.34 3.66
CA ARG A 36 -5.70 -9.42 3.00
C ARG A 36 -4.18 -9.35 3.15
N TRP A 37 -3.61 -8.22 3.57
CA TRP A 37 -2.15 -7.98 3.59
C TRP A 37 -1.32 -9.10 4.21
N GLY A 38 -1.72 -9.63 5.36
CA GLY A 38 -0.99 -10.68 6.06
C GLY A 38 -0.91 -12.01 5.29
N ARG A 39 -1.81 -12.22 4.32
CA ARG A 39 -1.89 -13.43 3.48
C ARG A 39 -1.27 -13.24 2.10
N MET A 40 -0.88 -12.02 1.74
CA MET A 40 -0.29 -11.71 0.44
C MET A 40 1.17 -12.15 0.37
N ASP A 41 1.58 -12.66 -0.79
CA ASP A 41 2.98 -12.91 -1.13
C ASP A 41 3.73 -11.59 -1.42
N ASN A 42 5.05 -11.68 -1.64
CA ASN A 42 5.86 -10.49 -1.89
C ASN A 42 5.55 -9.80 -3.23
N ALA A 43 5.08 -10.52 -4.24
CA ALA A 43 4.70 -9.94 -5.53
C ALA A 43 3.39 -9.14 -5.39
N GLU A 44 2.39 -9.71 -4.72
CA GLU A 44 1.13 -9.06 -4.37
C GLU A 44 1.37 -7.81 -3.52
N ARG A 45 2.23 -7.91 -2.50
CA ARG A 45 2.57 -6.76 -1.64
C ARG A 45 3.20 -5.61 -2.42
N ARG A 46 4.14 -5.90 -3.34
CA ARG A 46 4.74 -4.88 -4.22
C ARG A 46 3.69 -4.23 -5.12
N GLN A 47 2.76 -5.02 -5.65
CA GLN A 47 1.69 -4.49 -6.47
C GLN A 47 0.79 -3.55 -5.67
N VAL A 48 0.44 -3.91 -4.43
CA VAL A 48 -0.33 -3.04 -3.53
C VAL A 48 0.43 -1.74 -3.25
N LEU A 49 1.74 -1.81 -2.96
CA LEU A 49 2.56 -0.61 -2.74
C LEU A 49 2.56 0.33 -3.95
N ARG A 50 2.66 -0.24 -5.16
CA ARG A 50 2.58 0.51 -6.43
C ARG A 50 1.23 1.21 -6.57
N LEU A 51 0.13 0.50 -6.32
CA LEU A 51 -1.23 1.06 -6.36
C LEU A 51 -1.44 2.15 -5.30
N CYS A 52 -0.92 1.97 -4.08
CA CYS A 52 -0.98 2.98 -3.03
C CYS A 52 -0.28 4.27 -3.46
N HIS A 53 0.87 4.16 -4.11
CA HIS A 53 1.59 5.31 -4.66
C HIS A 53 0.77 6.01 -5.76
N GLU A 54 0.20 5.26 -6.70
CA GLU A 54 -0.65 5.82 -7.77
C GLU A 54 -1.87 6.56 -7.20
N ARG A 55 -2.54 5.97 -6.20
CA ARG A 55 -3.66 6.63 -5.51
C ARG A 55 -3.22 7.86 -4.75
N ALA A 56 -2.08 7.82 -4.07
CA ALA A 56 -1.53 8.97 -3.36
C ALA A 56 -1.21 10.14 -4.31
N VAL A 57 -0.67 9.85 -5.50
CA VAL A 57 -0.43 10.86 -6.55
C VAL A 57 -1.76 11.40 -7.08
N ALA A 58 -2.72 10.54 -7.40
CA ALA A 58 -4.04 10.94 -7.89
C ALA A 58 -4.82 11.78 -6.87
N ALA A 59 -4.66 11.49 -5.57
CA ALA A 59 -5.24 12.25 -4.47
C ALA A 59 -4.48 13.54 -4.13
N GLY A 60 -3.35 13.82 -4.82
CA GLY A 60 -2.53 15.00 -4.58
C GLY A 60 -1.77 14.99 -3.24
N LEU A 61 -1.62 13.81 -2.61
CA LEU A 61 -0.96 13.65 -1.30
C LEU A 61 0.56 13.63 -1.40
N ILE A 62 1.09 13.27 -2.57
CA ILE A 62 2.53 13.27 -2.86
C ILE A 62 2.78 13.82 -4.25
N PHE A 63 3.81 14.66 -4.36
CA PHE A 63 4.36 15.07 -5.65
C PHE A 63 5.39 14.03 -6.07
N SER A 64 5.20 13.39 -7.22
CA SER A 64 6.24 12.57 -7.83
C SER A 64 7.39 13.49 -8.27
N VAL A 65 8.36 13.70 -7.38
CA VAL A 65 9.61 14.38 -7.75
C VAL A 65 10.44 13.39 -8.56
N GLY A 66 10.45 13.57 -9.89
CA GLY A 66 11.34 12.81 -10.78
C GLY A 66 10.70 12.47 -12.13
N ALA A 67 10.86 13.39 -13.09
CA ALA A 67 10.95 13.09 -14.51
C ALA A 67 12.41 13.28 -14.93
#